data_AF-A0A2N0HJJ2-F1
#
_entry.id   AF-A0A2N0HJJ2-F1
#
_cell.length_a   1.000
_cell.length_b   1.000
_cell.length_c   1.000
_cell.angle_alpha   90.00
_cell.angle_beta   90.00
_cell.angle_gamma   90.00
#
_symmetry.space_group_name_H-M   'P 1'
#
loop_
_entity.id
_entity.type
_entity.pdbx_description
1 polymer ?
#
loop_
_entity_poly.entity_id
_entity_poly.type
_entity_poly.pdbx_seq_one_letter_code
_entity_poly.pdbx_strand_id
1 'polypeptide(L)'
;MAFRSFRSRLRAFQVMRGNPPDPGFVADLEFLENRDLDLSVRLGAMLGFNALLITIGTHPISASPGAPLSVDAATQPVLTLLSLAGIVPLILSCGFALRAMLLGEEFDSEGMDDDQVARRRLYSAFVHSIDVQARLLGLAIRSTVLGGVLTLGVWAAILSIKMA
;
A
#
# COMPACT_ATOMS: atom_id res chain seq x y z
N MET A 1 -11.11 -21.42 -10.81
CA MET A 1 -10.44 -21.35 -9.48
C MET A 1 -10.59 -22.70 -8.80
N ALA A 2 -9.57 -23.56 -8.91
CA ALA A 2 -9.62 -24.87 -8.27
C ALA A 2 -9.23 -24.72 -6.80
N PHE A 3 -10.18 -24.95 -5.89
CA PHE A 3 -9.94 -25.07 -4.46
C PHE A 3 -9.11 -26.34 -4.22
N ARG A 4 -7.78 -26.22 -4.18
CA ARG A 4 -6.90 -27.37 -3.89
C ARG A 4 -6.57 -27.47 -2.41
N SER A 5 -6.72 -28.70 -1.94
CA SER A 5 -6.97 -29.12 -0.56
C SER A 5 -5.88 -28.71 0.43
N PHE A 6 -6.29 -28.03 1.49
CA PHE A 6 -5.54 -27.72 2.71
C PHE A 6 -4.67 -28.90 3.24
N ARG A 7 -5.07 -30.15 2.97
CA ARG A 7 -4.35 -31.36 3.41
C ARG A 7 -2.96 -31.54 2.80
N SER A 8 -2.69 -31.07 1.57
CA SER A 8 -1.36 -31.20 0.95
C SER A 8 -0.35 -30.24 1.60
N ARG A 9 -0.75 -28.97 1.79
CA ARG A 9 0.02 -27.97 2.53
C ARG A 9 0.30 -28.40 3.96
N LEU A 10 -0.70 -28.97 4.65
CA LEU A 10 -0.54 -29.47 6.01
C LEU A 10 0.45 -30.64 6.10
N ARG A 11 0.50 -31.54 5.11
CA ARG A 11 1.47 -32.65 5.08
C ARG A 11 2.89 -32.17 4.85
N ALA A 12 3.11 -31.25 3.91
CA ALA A 12 4.42 -30.63 3.69
C ALA A 12 4.92 -29.90 4.96
N PHE A 13 4.02 -29.19 5.64
CA PHE A 13 4.30 -28.53 6.92
C PHE A 13 4.62 -29.52 8.06
N GLN A 14 3.88 -30.63 8.15
CA GLN A 14 4.11 -31.68 9.15
C GLN A 14 5.45 -32.41 8.94
N VAL A 15 5.88 -32.59 7.68
CA VAL A 15 7.16 -33.23 7.34
C VAL A 15 8.35 -32.28 7.59
N MET A 16 8.22 -30.98 7.30
CA MET A 16 9.23 -29.97 7.66
C MET A 16 9.50 -29.92 9.17
N ARG A 17 8.52 -30.23 10.02
CA ARG A 17 8.68 -30.32 11.47
C ARG A 17 9.44 -31.56 11.96
N GLY A 18 9.61 -32.58 11.12
CA GLY A 18 10.17 -33.88 11.49
C GLY A 18 11.69 -33.89 11.71
N ASN A 19 12.42 -32.94 11.11
CA ASN A 19 13.83 -32.68 11.37
C ASN A 19 13.97 -31.26 11.93
N PRO A 20 14.74 -31.04 13.01
CA PRO A 20 14.96 -29.69 13.51
C PRO A 20 15.54 -28.82 12.39
N PRO A 21 14.91 -27.68 12.03
CA PRO A 21 15.46 -26.79 11.02
C PRO A 21 16.82 -26.26 11.47
N ASP A 22 17.70 -26.02 10.51
CA ASP A 22 19.00 -25.43 10.79
C ASP A 22 18.83 -24.09 11.53
N PRO A 23 19.59 -23.81 12.60
CA PRO A 23 19.45 -22.56 13.34
C PRO A 23 19.60 -21.30 12.48
N GLY A 24 20.44 -21.34 11.44
CA GLY A 24 20.57 -20.22 10.49
C GLY A 24 19.30 -19.99 9.69
N PHE A 25 18.65 -21.06 9.22
CA PHE A 25 17.38 -20.97 8.51
C PHE A 25 16.25 -20.41 9.39
N VAL A 26 16.22 -20.74 10.68
CA VAL A 26 15.25 -20.16 11.63
C VAL A 26 15.47 -18.65 11.79
N ALA A 27 16.73 -18.22 11.92
CA ALA A 27 17.07 -16.80 12.04
C ALA A 27 16.69 -16.01 10.77
N ASP A 28 16.90 -16.60 9.58
CA ASP A 28 16.50 -15.98 8.32
C ASP A 28 14.97 -15.82 8.21
N LEU A 29 14.20 -16.82 8.65
CA LEU A 29 12.74 -16.72 8.68
C LEU A 29 12.26 -15.66 9.66
N GLU A 30 12.83 -15.61 10.86
CA GLU A 30 12.49 -14.60 11.87
C GLU A 30 12.82 -13.18 11.37
N PHE A 31 13.94 -13.00 10.67
CA PHE A 31 14.28 -11.73 10.03
C PHE A 31 13.23 -11.32 8.99
N LEU A 32 12.83 -12.25 8.13
CA LEU A 32 11.84 -12.01 7.08
C LEU A 32 10.45 -11.72 7.65
N GLU A 33 10.02 -12.44 8.69
CA GLU A 33 8.76 -12.19 9.39
C GLU A 33 8.72 -10.79 10.03
N ASN A 34 9.79 -10.40 10.73
CA ASN A 34 9.92 -9.05 11.29
C ASN A 34 9.86 -7.97 10.20
N ARG A 35 10.44 -8.26 9.01
CA ARG A 35 10.44 -7.34 7.88
C ARG A 35 9.04 -7.18 7.26
N ASP A 36 8.30 -8.26 7.07
CA ASP A 36 6.93 -8.22 6.58
C ASP A 36 6.01 -7.48 7.57
N LEU A 37 6.18 -7.73 8.88
CA LEU A 37 5.43 -7.02 9.92
C LEU A 37 5.71 -5.50 9.92
N ASP A 38 6.98 -5.09 9.80
CA ASP A 38 7.37 -3.68 9.65
C ASP A 38 6.74 -3.04 8.41
N LEU A 39 6.73 -3.75 7.27
CA LEU A 39 6.09 -3.27 6.04
C LEU A 39 4.59 -3.13 6.19
N SER A 40 3.92 -4.11 6.80
CA SER A 40 2.48 -4.08 7.06
C SER A 40 2.09 -2.89 7.95
N VAL A 41 2.85 -2.63 9.02
CA VAL A 41 2.64 -1.46 9.90
C VAL A 41 2.82 -0.15 9.12
N ARG A 42 3.88 -0.04 8.31
CA ARG A 42 4.12 1.17 7.48
C ARG A 42 3.02 1.39 6.45
N LEU A 43 2.55 0.34 5.80
CA LEU A 43 1.43 0.41 4.85
C LEU A 43 0.14 0.86 5.56
N GLY A 44 -0.14 0.34 6.77
CA GLY A 44 -1.28 0.76 7.58
C GLY A 44 -1.20 2.23 7.98
N ALA A 45 -0.04 2.68 8.46
CA ALA A 45 0.20 4.08 8.78
C ALA A 45 0.03 4.98 7.53
N MET A 46 0.48 4.51 6.37
CA MET A 46 0.35 5.22 5.10
C MET A 46 -1.12 5.42 4.70
N LEU A 47 -1.97 4.39 4.84
CA LEU A 47 -3.41 4.52 4.57
C LEU A 47 -4.07 5.51 5.53
N GLY A 48 -3.74 5.45 6.82
CA GLY A 48 -4.25 6.40 7.81
C GLY A 48 -3.86 7.84 7.49
N PHE A 49 -2.59 8.06 7.13
CA PHE A 49 -2.09 9.37 6.74
C PHE A 49 -2.76 9.90 5.47
N ASN A 50 -2.93 9.06 4.44
CA ASN A 50 -3.63 9.45 3.22
C ASN A 50 -5.09 9.81 3.49
N ALA A 51 -5.79 9.10 4.38
CA ALA A 51 -7.17 9.43 4.75
C ALA A 51 -7.29 10.84 5.34
N LEU A 52 -6.33 11.23 6.21
CA LEU A 52 -6.24 12.59 6.75
C LEU A 52 -6.00 13.62 5.64
N LEU A 53 -5.04 13.35 4.75
CA LEU A 53 -4.73 14.27 3.64
C LEU A 53 -5.88 14.43 2.65
N ILE A 54 -6.60 13.35 2.32
CA ILE A 54 -7.77 13.40 1.44
C ILE A 54 -8.87 14.24 2.11
N THR A 55 -9.14 14.00 3.39
CA THR A 55 -10.12 14.77 4.16
C THR A 55 -9.78 16.25 4.09
N ILE A 56 -8.55 16.60 4.45
CA ILE A 56 -8.05 17.98 4.40
C ILE A 56 -8.14 18.55 2.98
N GLY A 57 -7.71 17.80 1.96
CA GLY A 57 -7.72 18.21 0.57
C GLY A 57 -9.12 18.48 -0.01
N THR A 58 -10.17 17.88 0.55
CA THR A 58 -11.56 18.14 0.14
C THR A 58 -12.17 19.41 0.72
N HIS A 59 -11.54 20.04 1.73
CA HIS A 59 -12.07 21.24 2.39
C HIS A 59 -12.46 22.38 1.44
N PRO A 60 -11.70 22.72 0.39
CA PRO A 60 -12.12 23.78 -0.52
C PRO A 60 -13.52 23.57 -1.11
N ILE A 61 -13.92 22.32 -1.34
CA ILE A 61 -15.19 21.99 -2.00
C ILE A 61 -16.31 21.84 -0.97
N SER A 62 -16.01 21.32 0.22
CA SER A 62 -17.01 21.06 1.27
C SER A 62 -17.20 22.20 2.27
N ALA A 63 -16.29 23.18 2.29
CA ALA A 63 -16.38 24.31 3.21
C ALA A 63 -17.58 25.21 2.90
N SER A 64 -18.11 25.85 3.95
CA SER A 64 -19.23 26.78 3.80
C SER A 64 -18.89 27.96 2.88
N PRO A 65 -19.91 28.52 2.18
CA PRO A 65 -19.74 29.77 1.46
C PRO A 65 -19.18 30.86 2.39
N GLY A 66 -18.13 31.55 1.94
CA GLY A 66 -17.45 32.61 2.69
C GLY A 66 -16.17 32.19 3.43
N ALA A 67 -15.86 30.89 3.53
CA ALA A 67 -14.57 30.45 4.04
C ALA A 67 -13.42 30.87 3.08
N PRO A 68 -12.20 31.15 3.59
CA PRO A 68 -11.08 31.58 2.76
C PRO A 68 -10.76 30.62 1.61
N LEU A 69 -10.81 29.31 1.84
CA LEU A 69 -10.53 28.30 0.82
C LEU A 69 -11.77 27.79 0.06
N SER A 70 -12.99 28.20 0.41
CA SER A 70 -14.18 27.60 -0.23
C SER A 70 -14.30 27.99 -1.70
N VAL A 71 -14.53 27.02 -2.56
CA VAL A 71 -14.77 27.23 -4.00
C VAL A 71 -16.18 26.77 -4.32
N ASP A 72 -16.88 27.55 -5.14
CA ASP A 72 -18.21 27.20 -5.63
C ASP A 72 -18.11 26.71 -7.07
N ALA A 73 -18.71 25.55 -7.37
CA ALA A 73 -18.60 24.92 -8.67
C ALA A 73 -19.30 25.73 -9.78
N ALA A 74 -20.36 26.47 -9.45
CA ALA A 74 -21.11 27.27 -10.43
C ALA A 74 -20.31 28.50 -10.88
N THR A 75 -19.60 29.14 -9.96
CA THR A 75 -18.84 30.38 -10.22
C THR A 75 -17.35 30.13 -10.50
N GLN A 76 -16.76 29.08 -9.94
CA GLN A 76 -15.32 28.77 -10.01
C GLN A 76 -15.05 27.31 -10.46
N PRO A 77 -15.65 26.84 -11.57
CA PRO A 77 -15.61 25.42 -11.97
C PRO A 77 -14.18 24.90 -12.16
N VAL A 78 -13.27 25.75 -12.67
CA VAL A 78 -11.87 25.37 -12.89
C VAL A 78 -11.15 25.10 -11.57
N LEU A 79 -11.34 25.93 -10.54
CA LEU A 79 -10.70 25.74 -9.23
C LEU A 79 -11.27 24.53 -8.50
N THR A 80 -12.57 24.25 -8.67
CA THR A 80 -13.19 23.01 -8.16
C THR A 80 -12.58 21.78 -8.82
N LEU A 81 -12.45 21.77 -10.15
CA LEU A 81 -11.81 20.65 -10.88
C LEU A 81 -10.35 20.47 -10.49
N LEU A 82 -9.58 21.55 -10.34
CA LEU A 82 -8.19 21.49 -9.89
C LEU A 82 -8.08 20.95 -8.46
N SER A 83 -9.00 21.34 -7.56
CA SER A 83 -9.05 20.82 -6.18
C SER A 83 -9.30 19.31 -6.17
N LEU A 84 -10.22 18.81 -7.01
CA LEU A 84 -10.44 17.38 -7.19
C LEU A 84 -9.22 16.68 -7.78
N ALA A 85 -8.60 17.27 -8.80
CA ALA A 85 -7.41 16.71 -9.44
C ALA A 85 -6.22 16.59 -8.47
N GLY A 86 -6.05 17.54 -7.54
CA GLY A 86 -5.02 17.51 -6.50
C GLY A 86 -5.12 16.29 -5.57
N ILE A 87 -6.31 15.72 -5.41
CA ILE A 87 -6.57 14.54 -4.56
C ILE A 87 -6.26 13.23 -5.30
N VAL A 88 -6.27 13.22 -6.64
CA VAL A 88 -6.07 11.98 -7.44
C VAL A 88 -4.79 11.21 -7.07
N PRO A 89 -3.61 11.84 -6.89
CA PRO A 89 -2.42 11.10 -6.47
C PRO A 89 -2.53 10.50 -5.07
N LEU A 90 -3.33 11.08 -4.17
CA LEU A 90 -3.60 10.50 -2.85
C LEU A 90 -4.43 9.22 -2.98
N ILE A 91 -5.42 9.20 -3.88
CA ILE A 91 -6.22 8.00 -4.19
C ILE A 91 -5.34 6.91 -4.80
N LEU A 92 -4.45 7.27 -5.73
CA LEU A 92 -3.47 6.33 -6.31
C LEU A 92 -2.55 5.75 -5.22
N SER A 93 -2.11 6.58 -4.28
CA SER A 93 -1.31 6.13 -3.13
C SER A 93 -2.05 5.09 -2.29
N CYS A 94 -3.33 5.32 -1.98
CA CYS A 94 -4.17 4.33 -1.31
C CYS A 94 -4.27 3.04 -2.13
N GLY A 95 -4.41 3.13 -3.45
CA GLY A 95 -4.44 1.98 -4.34
C GLY A 95 -3.16 1.14 -4.28
N PHE A 96 -1.98 1.79 -4.27
CA PHE A 96 -0.70 1.09 -4.13
C PHE A 96 -0.55 0.44 -2.75
N ALA A 97 -0.94 1.13 -1.67
CA ALA A 97 -0.86 0.61 -0.32
C ALA A 97 -1.81 -0.59 -0.11
N LEU A 98 -3.06 -0.50 -0.58
CA LEU A 98 -4.01 -1.61 -0.56
C LEU A 98 -3.50 -2.80 -1.38
N ARG A 99 -2.97 -2.55 -2.58
CA ARG A 99 -2.39 -3.62 -3.41
C ARG A 99 -1.23 -4.31 -2.69
N ALA A 100 -0.37 -3.56 -2.00
CA ALA A 100 0.73 -4.10 -1.21
C ALA A 100 0.23 -4.99 -0.06
N MET A 101 -0.82 -4.57 0.66
CA MET A 101 -1.41 -5.39 1.73
C MET A 101 -2.09 -6.66 1.23
N LEU A 102 -2.63 -6.63 0.01
CA LEU A 102 -3.31 -7.77 -0.61
C LEU A 102 -2.35 -8.75 -1.31
N LEU A 103 -1.05 -8.44 -1.37
CA LEU A 103 -0.04 -9.38 -1.86
C LEU A 103 0.16 -10.49 -0.82
N GLY A 104 -0.53 -11.60 -1.05
CA GLY A 104 -0.30 -12.85 -0.33
C GLY A 104 0.83 -13.68 -0.95
N GLU A 105 1.32 -14.66 -0.20
CA GLU A 105 2.22 -15.68 -0.71
C GLU A 105 1.47 -16.62 -1.68
N GLU A 106 1.60 -16.37 -2.98
CA GLU A 106 1.17 -17.34 -3.99
C GLU A 106 2.22 -18.46 -4.10
N PHE A 107 2.14 -19.44 -3.20
CA PHE A 107 2.97 -20.64 -3.27
C PHE A 107 2.28 -21.73 -4.09
N ASP A 108 2.80 -22.01 -5.28
CA ASP A 108 2.44 -23.20 -6.06
C ASP A 108 3.40 -24.35 -5.74
N SER A 109 2.85 -25.39 -5.10
CA SER A 109 3.58 -26.59 -4.70
C SER A 109 3.43 -27.73 -5.73
N GLU A 110 2.79 -27.49 -6.88
CA GLU A 110 2.48 -28.56 -7.83
C GLU A 110 3.74 -29.11 -8.50
N GLY A 111 3.93 -30.43 -8.43
CA GLY A 111 5.03 -31.15 -9.08
C GLY A 111 6.37 -31.16 -8.33
N MET A 112 6.39 -30.85 -7.02
CA MET A 112 7.62 -30.84 -6.22
C MET A 112 7.70 -32.07 -5.31
N ASP A 113 8.47 -33.07 -5.74
CA ASP A 113 8.75 -34.29 -4.95
C ASP A 113 9.96 -34.11 -3.98
N ASP A 114 10.72 -33.02 -4.11
CA ASP A 114 11.91 -32.72 -3.30
C ASP A 114 11.70 -31.54 -2.33
N ASP A 115 11.78 -31.85 -1.03
CA ASP A 115 11.67 -30.94 0.11
C ASP A 115 12.62 -29.74 0.06
N GLN A 116 13.85 -29.92 -0.44
CA GLN A 116 14.81 -28.81 -0.50
C GLN A 116 14.39 -27.78 -1.54
N VAL A 117 13.85 -28.25 -2.66
CA VAL A 117 13.38 -27.38 -3.74
C VAL A 117 12.09 -26.67 -3.33
N ALA A 118 11.19 -27.36 -2.62
CA ALA A 118 9.98 -26.75 -2.05
C ALA A 118 10.30 -25.62 -1.05
N ARG A 119 11.25 -25.84 -0.12
CA ARG A 119 11.71 -24.81 0.84
C ARG A 119 12.33 -23.60 0.14
N ARG A 120 13.20 -23.83 -0.85
CA ARG A 120 13.82 -22.74 -1.62
C ARG A 120 12.78 -21.92 -2.38
N ARG A 121 11.75 -22.55 -2.95
CA ARG A 121 10.69 -21.83 -3.65
C ARG A 121 9.79 -21.03 -2.70
N LEU A 122 9.40 -21.59 -1.55
CA LEU A 122 8.70 -20.86 -0.49
C LEU A 122 9.47 -19.61 -0.09
N TYR A 123 10.76 -19.78 0.23
CA TYR A 123 11.63 -18.67 0.62
C TYR A 123 11.74 -17.62 -0.49
N SER A 124 11.90 -18.04 -1.75
CA SER A 124 11.94 -17.11 -2.89
C SER A 124 10.63 -16.35 -3.11
N ALA A 125 9.48 -17.00 -2.88
CA ALA A 125 8.17 -16.38 -2.99
C ALA A 125 7.97 -15.33 -1.88
N PHE A 126 8.45 -15.62 -0.67
CA PHE A 126 8.41 -14.71 0.48
C PHE A 126 9.30 -13.48 0.29
N VAL A 127 10.55 -13.68 -0.17
CA VAL A 127 11.44 -12.54 -0.49
C VAL A 127 10.84 -11.69 -1.61
N HIS A 128 10.29 -12.32 -2.64
CA HIS A 128 9.64 -11.60 -3.72
C HIS A 128 8.42 -10.80 -3.25
N SER A 129 7.57 -11.35 -2.37
CA SER A 129 6.42 -10.61 -1.85
C SER A 129 6.86 -9.37 -1.08
N ILE A 130 7.87 -9.48 -0.21
CA ILE A 130 8.48 -8.35 0.53
C ILE A 130 9.02 -7.28 -0.44
N ASP A 131 9.73 -7.69 -1.48
CA ASP A 131 10.30 -6.76 -2.47
C ASP A 131 9.20 -5.99 -3.22
N VAL A 132 8.11 -6.68 -3.60
CA VAL A 132 6.97 -6.04 -4.26
C VAL A 132 6.22 -5.10 -3.30
N GLN A 133 5.99 -5.52 -2.06
CA GLN A 133 5.39 -4.67 -1.03
C GLN A 133 6.21 -3.40 -0.81
N ALA A 134 7.54 -3.53 -0.66
CA ALA A 134 8.45 -2.39 -0.47
C ALA A 134 8.44 -1.44 -1.67
N ARG A 135 8.40 -1.98 -2.90
CA ARG A 135 8.30 -1.18 -4.13
C ARG A 135 6.98 -0.40 -4.18
N LEU A 136 5.85 -1.06 -3.88
CA LEU A 136 4.54 -0.43 -3.86
C LEU A 136 4.42 0.63 -2.76
N LEU A 137 4.99 0.39 -1.58
CA LEU A 137 5.10 1.40 -0.52
C LEU A 137 5.89 2.62 -1.01
N GLY A 138 7.01 2.42 -1.72
CA GLY A 138 7.76 3.52 -2.34
C GLY A 138 6.94 4.33 -3.35
N LEU A 139 6.12 3.66 -4.17
CA LEU A 139 5.21 4.33 -5.10
C LEU A 139 4.08 5.08 -4.37
N ALA A 140 3.52 4.50 -3.31
CA ALA A 140 2.52 5.14 -2.47
C ALA A 140 3.08 6.45 -1.88
N ILE A 141 4.27 6.42 -1.28
CA ILE A 141 4.92 7.60 -0.70
C ILE A 141 5.09 8.70 -1.76
N ARG A 142 5.64 8.38 -2.94
CA ARG A 142 5.84 9.36 -4.02
C ARG A 142 4.53 9.97 -4.49
N SER A 143 3.50 9.14 -4.65
CA SER A 143 2.17 9.58 -5.06
C SER A 143 1.52 10.49 -4.01
N THR A 144 1.72 10.21 -2.72
CA THR A 144 1.25 11.06 -1.63
C THR A 144 1.94 12.42 -1.60
N VAL A 145 3.27 12.44 -1.74
CA VAL A 145 4.03 13.69 -1.81
C VAL A 145 3.55 14.54 -2.99
N LEU A 146 3.38 13.93 -4.17
CA LEU A 146 2.86 14.62 -5.34
C LEU A 146 1.45 15.19 -5.10
N GLY A 147 0.54 14.41 -4.50
CA GLY A 147 -0.81 14.86 -4.17
C GLY A 147 -0.83 16.01 -3.17
N GLY A 148 0.04 15.94 -2.14
CA GLY A 148 0.21 17.02 -1.17
C GLY A 148 0.70 18.32 -1.82
N VAL A 149 1.73 18.25 -2.67
CA VAL A 149 2.25 19.42 -3.40
C VAL A 149 1.19 20.02 -4.33
N LEU A 150 0.48 19.19 -5.09
CA LEU A 150 -0.57 19.67 -5.99
C LEU A 150 -1.72 20.33 -5.21
N THR A 151 -2.17 19.70 -4.11
CA THR A 151 -3.23 20.25 -3.26
C THR A 151 -2.83 21.61 -2.70
N LEU A 152 -1.61 21.74 -2.17
CA LEU A 152 -1.08 23.02 -1.67
C LEU A 152 -0.98 24.08 -2.78
N GLY A 153 -0.55 23.69 -3.98
CA GLY A 153 -0.49 24.58 -5.14
C GLY A 153 -1.87 25.14 -5.52
N VAL A 154 -2.90 24.29 -5.52
CA VAL A 154 -4.28 24.72 -5.78
C VAL A 154 -4.79 25.64 -4.68
N TRP A 155 -4.49 25.35 -3.41
CA TRP A 155 -4.87 26.23 -2.31
C TRP A 155 -4.22 27.61 -2.42
N ALA A 156 -2.93 27.66 -2.76
CA ALA A 156 -2.24 28.92 -3.01
C ALA A 156 -2.90 29.70 -4.14
N ALA A 157 -3.30 29.03 -5.23
CA ALA A 157 -4.04 29.65 -6.33
C ALA A 157 -5.39 30.23 -5.86
N ILE A 158 -6.19 29.45 -5.11
CA ILE A 158 -7.47 29.91 -4.55
C ILE A 158 -7.28 31.16 -3.69
N LEU A 159 -6.30 31.15 -2.78
CA LEU A 159 -6.02 32.30 -1.91
C LEU A 159 -5.56 33.51 -2.71
N SER A 160 -4.68 33.33 -3.70
CA SER A 160 -4.19 34.43 -4.53
C SER A 160 -5.31 35.12 -5.30
N ILE A 161 -6.30 34.36 -5.82
CA ILE A 161 -7.43 34.90 -6.56
C ILE A 161 -8.40 35.63 -5.63
N LYS A 162 -8.59 35.16 -4.40
CA LYS A 162 -9.50 35.77 -3.43
C LYS A 162 -8.94 36.98 -2.69
N MET A 163 -7.62 37.09 -2.62
CA MET A 163 -6.92 38.20 -1.96
C MET A 163 -6.55 39.33 -2.94
N ALA A 164 -6.68 39.09 -4.25
CA ALA A 164 -6.52 40.09 -5.31
C ALA A 164 -7.82 40.89 -5.52
#